data_AF-A0A0F9AWY5-F1
#
_entry.id   AF-A0A0F9AWY5-F1
#
_cell.length_a   1.000
_cell.length_b   1.000
_cell.length_c   1.000
_cell.angle_alpha   90.00
_cell.angle_beta   90.00
_cell.angle_gamma   90.00
#
_symmetry.space_group_name_H-M   'P 1'
#
loop_
_entity.id
_entity.type
_entity.pdbx_description
1 polymer ?
#
loop_
_entity_poly.entity_id
_entity_poly.type
_entity_poly.pdbx_seq_one_letter_code
_entity_poly.pdbx_strand_id
1 'polypeptide(L)'
;MIKFKPGDKITILVNGQSYETYIDEHGVQRFPTDTVIDHLFNTGRLNLNQLACDYYNGKFDKDDYMKLNMDLGYSVCGFADLSSFGDYEIINPLWSEKDD
;
A
#
# COMPACT_ATOMS: atom_id res chain seq x y z
N MET A 1 -18.58 -17.09 4.73
CA MET A 1 -17.25 -16.56 5.07
C MET A 1 -16.17 -17.36 4.35
N ILE A 2 -15.51 -16.75 3.38
CA ILE A 2 -14.24 -17.27 2.87
C ILE A 2 -13.19 -16.90 3.92
N LYS A 3 -12.70 -17.91 4.66
CA LYS A 3 -11.57 -17.70 5.59
C LYS A 3 -10.28 -17.70 4.78
N PHE A 4 -9.73 -16.51 4.58
CA PHE A 4 -8.39 -16.36 4.01
C PHE A 4 -7.34 -16.85 5.02
N LYS A 5 -6.27 -17.46 4.51
CA LYS A 5 -5.15 -18.01 5.29
C LYS A 5 -3.83 -17.33 4.89
N PRO A 6 -2.80 -17.40 5.75
CA PRO A 6 -1.46 -16.94 5.38
C PRO A 6 -1.01 -17.48 4.02
N GLY A 7 -0.49 -16.59 3.18
CA GLY A 7 -0.06 -16.87 1.81
C GLY A 7 -1.14 -16.71 0.74
N ASP A 8 -2.41 -16.54 1.09
CA ASP A 8 -3.46 -16.25 0.10
C ASP A 8 -3.19 -14.92 -0.61
N LYS A 9 -3.48 -14.88 -1.92
CA LYS A 9 -3.35 -13.70 -2.77
C LYS A 9 -4.70 -13.04 -2.97
N ILE A 10 -4.75 -11.71 -2.82
CA ILE A 10 -5.96 -10.91 -3.01
C ILE A 10 -5.66 -9.75 -3.94
N THR A 11 -6.48 -9.57 -4.97
CA THR A 11 -6.45 -8.38 -5.81
C THR A 11 -7.36 -7.30 -5.23
N ILE A 12 -6.82 -6.10 -5.03
CA ILE A 12 -7.58 -4.91 -4.65
C ILE A 12 -7.55 -3.88 -5.78
N LEU A 13 -8.51 -2.95 -5.77
CA LEU A 13 -8.50 -1.79 -6.65
C LEU A 13 -8.20 -0.53 -5.83
N VAL A 14 -7.22 0.25 -6.26
CA VAL A 14 -6.92 1.58 -5.71
C VAL A 14 -7.00 2.57 -6.84
N ASN A 15 -7.93 3.52 -6.75
CA ASN A 15 -8.21 4.51 -7.81
C ASN A 15 -8.42 3.85 -9.20
N GLY A 16 -9.15 2.74 -9.24
CA GLY A 16 -9.43 1.97 -10.47
C GLY A 16 -8.29 1.09 -10.99
N GLN A 17 -7.09 1.16 -10.41
CA GLN A 17 -5.95 0.31 -10.79
C GLN A 17 -5.86 -0.93 -9.90
N SER A 18 -5.56 -2.09 -10.49
CA SER A 18 -5.42 -3.37 -9.78
C SER A 18 -4.04 -3.55 -9.15
N TYR A 19 -4.03 -4.03 -7.91
CA TYR A 19 -2.83 -4.38 -7.15
C TYR A 19 -2.99 -5.76 -6.49
N GLU A 20 -1.99 -6.64 -6.62
CA GLU A 20 -1.94 -7.91 -5.89
C GLU A 20 -1.39 -7.68 -4.47
N THR A 21 -2.06 -8.26 -3.48
CA THR A 21 -1.68 -8.25 -2.05
C THR A 21 -1.63 -9.68 -1.52
N TYR A 22 -1.11 -9.88 -0.31
CA TYR A 22 -1.08 -11.20 0.34
C TYR A 22 -1.46 -11.13 1.82
N ILE A 23 -1.91 -12.25 2.38
CA ILE A 23 -2.12 -12.40 3.83
C ILE A 23 -0.81 -12.87 4.48
N ASP A 24 -0.30 -12.11 5.46
CA ASP A 24 0.87 -12.50 6.23
C ASP A 24 0.56 -13.57 7.29
N GLU A 25 1.58 -14.05 8.00
CA GLU A 25 1.46 -15.07 9.05
C GLU A 25 0.59 -14.64 10.25
N HIS A 26 0.35 -13.33 10.40
CA HIS A 26 -0.50 -12.76 11.43
C HIS A 26 -1.95 -12.54 10.97
N GLY A 27 -2.28 -12.92 9.73
CA GLY A 27 -3.61 -12.71 9.15
C GLY A 27 -3.84 -11.28 8.65
N VAL A 28 -2.80 -10.47 8.50
CA VAL A 28 -2.90 -9.08 8.01
C VAL A 28 -2.65 -9.05 6.52
N GLN A 29 -3.48 -8.32 5.79
CA GLN A 29 -3.28 -8.08 4.36
C GLN A 29 -2.16 -7.04 4.13
N ARG A 30 -1.18 -7.40 3.30
CA ARG A 30 0.03 -6.64 3.00
C ARG A 30 0.20 -6.42 1.50
N PHE A 31 0.80 -5.29 1.14
CA PHE A 31 1.38 -5.10 -0.19
C PHE A 31 2.68 -5.92 -0.33
N PRO A 32 3.00 -6.44 -1.53
CA PRO A 32 4.31 -7.01 -1.79
C PRO A 32 5.37 -5.92 -1.68
N THR A 33 6.53 -6.25 -1.10
CA THR A 33 7.66 -5.32 -1.06
C THR A 33 8.30 -5.20 -2.43
N ASP A 34 8.50 -3.98 -2.92
CA ASP A 34 9.21 -3.74 -4.17
C ASP A 34 10.74 -3.89 -4.01
N THR A 35 11.39 -4.42 -5.05
CA THR A 35 12.84 -4.65 -5.10
C THR A 35 13.70 -3.40 -4.93
N VAL A 36 13.20 -2.23 -5.35
CA VAL A 36 13.88 -0.94 -5.18
C VAL A 36 13.83 -0.50 -3.73
N ILE A 37 12.70 -0.68 -3.05
CA ILE A 37 12.56 -0.32 -1.64
C ILE A 37 13.36 -1.26 -0.75
N ASP A 38 13.35 -2.57 -1.03
CA ASP A 38 14.27 -3.53 -0.39
C ASP A 38 15.74 -3.12 -0.58
N HIS A 39 16.12 -2.71 -1.79
CA HIS A 39 17.47 -2.23 -2.04
C HIS A 39 17.79 -0.94 -1.26
N LEU A 40 16.87 0.02 -1.19
CA LEU A 40 17.06 1.30 -0.51
C LEU A 40 17.13 1.15 1.03
N PHE A 41 16.31 0.26 1.61
CA PHE A 41 16.39 -0.09 3.04
C PHE A 41 17.72 -0.79 3.37
N ASN A 42 18.21 -1.67 2.49
CA ASN A 42 19.43 -2.42 2.72
C ASN A 42 20.74 -1.66 2.36
N THR A 43 20.65 -0.58 1.58
CA THR A 43 21.80 0.26 1.20
C THR A 43 21.85 1.63 1.88
N GLY A 44 20.83 1.99 2.67
CA GLY A 44 20.85 3.09 3.64
C GLY A 44 20.59 4.49 3.09
N ARG A 45 19.79 4.65 2.02
CA ARG A 45 19.62 5.94 1.31
C ARG A 45 18.19 6.45 1.13
N LEU A 46 17.32 6.32 2.14
CA LEU A 46 16.00 6.95 2.08
C LEU A 46 15.89 8.16 3.02
N ASN A 47 15.94 9.38 2.45
CA ASN A 47 15.60 10.61 3.16
C ASN A 47 14.14 10.98 2.88
N LEU A 48 13.24 10.54 3.77
CA LEU A 48 11.79 10.75 3.66
C LEU A 48 11.39 12.23 3.67
N ASN A 49 12.16 13.10 4.34
CA ASN A 49 11.87 14.53 4.36
C ASN A 49 12.13 15.17 2.99
N GLN A 50 13.27 14.84 2.36
CA GLN A 50 13.56 15.33 1.00
C GLN A 50 12.54 14.81 -0.01
N LEU A 51 12.10 13.56 0.14
CA LEU A 51 11.10 12.93 -0.69
C LEU A 51 9.73 13.64 -0.61
N ALA A 52 9.32 14.02 0.60
CA ALA A 52 8.11 14.83 0.80
C ALA A 52 8.25 16.21 0.12
N CYS A 53 9.40 16.89 0.28
CA CYS A 53 9.65 18.15 -0.43
C CYS A 53 9.59 17.97 -1.96
N ASP A 54 10.22 16.92 -2.49
CA ASP A 54 10.24 16.63 -3.93
C ASP A 54 8.82 16.38 -4.47
N TYR A 55 7.99 15.65 -3.72
CA TYR A 55 6.58 15.43 -4.06
C TYR A 55 5.78 16.74 -4.10
N TYR A 56 5.83 17.55 -3.03
CA TYR A 56 5.09 18.83 -2.99
C TYR A 56 5.60 19.86 -4.00
N ASN A 57 6.82 19.68 -4.54
CA ASN A 57 7.38 20.47 -5.64
C ASN A 57 7.04 19.91 -7.04
N GLY A 58 6.21 18.86 -7.13
CA GLY A 58 5.72 18.31 -8.40
C GLY A 58 6.73 17.46 -9.16
N LYS A 59 7.79 16.97 -8.50
CA LYS A 59 8.79 16.08 -9.13
C LYS A 59 8.25 14.67 -9.40
N PHE A 60 7.27 14.24 -8.61
CA PHE A 60 6.55 12.99 -8.75
C PHE A 60 5.06 13.29 -8.76
N ASP A 61 4.28 12.51 -9.50
CA ASP A 61 2.83 12.59 -9.39
C ASP A 61 2.33 11.88 -8.13
N LYS A 62 1.03 12.03 -7.87
CA LYS A 62 0.40 11.48 -6.67
C LYS A 62 0.35 9.95 -6.69
N ASP A 63 0.30 9.32 -7.85
CA ASP A 63 0.23 7.86 -7.98
C ASP A 63 1.60 7.22 -7.72
N ASP A 64 2.69 7.85 -8.15
CA ASP A 64 4.04 7.42 -7.82
C ASP A 64 4.31 7.57 -6.32
N TYR A 65 3.89 8.69 -5.72
CA TYR A 65 4.01 8.89 -4.27
C TYR A 65 3.14 7.92 -3.47
N MET A 66 1.97 7.54 -4.01
CA MET A 66 1.10 6.52 -3.45
C MET A 66 1.77 5.14 -3.42
N LYS A 67 2.32 4.68 -4.55
CA LYS A 67 2.99 3.38 -4.66
C LYS A 67 4.15 3.26 -3.68
N LEU A 68 4.96 4.31 -3.56
CA LEU A 68 5.99 4.37 -2.53
C LEU A 68 5.44 4.09 -1.13
N ASN A 69 4.33 4.71 -0.74
CA ASN A 69 3.75 4.49 0.59
C ASN A 69 3.22 3.06 0.75
N MET A 70 2.68 2.44 -0.31
CA MET A 70 2.36 1.02 -0.29
C MET A 70 3.61 0.17 -0.05
N ASP A 71 4.73 0.53 -0.69
CA ASP A 71 6.00 -0.19 -0.60
C ASP A 71 6.73 0.01 0.73
N LEU A 72 6.49 1.13 1.43
CA LEU A 72 7.03 1.41 2.78
C LEU A 72 6.46 0.50 3.88
N GLY A 73 5.67 -0.51 3.53
CA GLY A 73 5.24 -1.57 4.43
C GLY A 73 3.96 -1.28 5.21
N TYR A 74 3.21 -0.24 4.81
CA TYR A 74 1.87 -0.04 5.36
C TYR A 74 0.99 -1.27 5.08
N SER A 75 0.17 -1.66 6.06
CA SER A 75 -0.95 -2.57 5.80
C SER A 75 -2.00 -1.87 4.94
N VAL A 76 -2.89 -2.63 4.29
CA VAL A 76 -3.93 -2.03 3.45
C VAL A 76 -4.83 -1.07 4.25
N CYS A 77 -5.15 -1.39 5.51
CA CYS A 77 -5.89 -0.48 6.38
C CYS A 77 -5.07 0.75 6.81
N GLY A 78 -3.79 0.58 7.17
CA GLY A 78 -2.94 1.70 7.56
C GLY A 78 -2.69 2.68 6.41
N PHE A 79 -2.61 2.17 5.17
CA PHE A 79 -2.54 3.01 3.97
C PHE A 79 -3.83 3.81 3.75
N ALA A 80 -5.00 3.18 3.95
CA ALA A 80 -6.31 3.84 3.77
C ALA A 80 -6.54 5.02 4.72
N ASP A 81 -5.88 5.01 5.89
CA ASP A 81 -5.96 6.07 6.89
C ASP A 81 -4.98 7.23 6.62
N LEU A 82 -4.13 7.14 5.58
CA LEU A 82 -3.18 8.21 5.25
C LEU A 82 -3.92 9.43 4.67
N SER A 83 -3.83 10.56 5.38
CA SER A 83 -4.49 11.81 4.98
C SER A 83 -4.10 12.30 3.58
N SER A 84 -2.89 11.95 3.10
CA SER A 84 -2.41 12.31 1.77
C SER A 84 -3.20 11.65 0.62
N PHE A 85 -3.95 10.57 0.90
CA PHE A 85 -4.73 9.80 -0.07
C PHE A 85 -6.21 9.69 0.33
N GLY A 86 -6.72 10.58 1.19
CA GLY A 86 -8.11 10.51 1.68
C GLY A 86 -9.19 10.72 0.62
N ASP A 87 -8.81 11.17 -0.58
CA ASP A 87 -9.64 11.29 -1.78
C ASP A 87 -9.61 10.04 -2.67
N TYR A 88 -8.75 9.05 -2.39
CA TYR A 88 -8.64 7.84 -3.20
C TYR A 88 -9.68 6.81 -2.77
N GLU A 89 -10.40 6.25 -3.75
CA GLU A 89 -11.29 5.12 -3.52
C GLU A 89 -10.48 3.82 -3.48
N ILE A 90 -10.69 3.03 -2.41
CA ILE A 90 -10.10 1.71 -2.24
C ILE A 90 -11.22 0.68 -2.17
N ILE A 91 -11.30 -0.18 -3.19
CA ILE A 91 -12.24 -1.29 -3.23
C ILE A 91 -11.46 -2.56 -2.88
N ASN A 92 -11.68 -3.06 -1.66
CA ASN A 92 -11.04 -4.24 -1.13
C ASN A 92 -12.09 -5.35 -0.89
N PRO A 93 -11.98 -6.52 -1.54
CA PRO A 93 -12.92 -7.62 -1.37
C PRO A 93 -12.95 -8.18 0.06
N LEU A 94 -11.94 -7.88 0.90
CA LEU A 94 -11.95 -8.26 2.31
C LEU A 94 -12.80 -7.31 3.19
N TRP A 95 -13.15 -6.12 2.70
CA TRP A 95 -13.93 -5.14 3.46
C TRP A 95 -15.43 -5.22 3.18
N SER A 96 -15.83 -5.93 2.13
CA SER A 96 -17.23 -6.15 1.74
C SER A 96 -18.04 -6.98 2.73
N GLU A 97 -17.48 -7.40 3.87
CA GLU A 97 -18.23 -8.00 4.99
C GLU A 97 -18.42 -6.97 6.12
N LYS A 98 -19.32 -6.02 5.91
CA LYS A 98 -20.15 -5.46 6.98
C LYS A 98 -21.60 -5.45 6.50
N ASP A 99 -22.32 -6.50 6.87
CA ASP A 99 -23.72 -6.49 7.33
C ASP A 99 -24.29 -7.92 7.24
N ASP A 100 -24.14 -8.68 8.33
CA ASP A 100 -25.20 -9.55 8.90
C ASP A 100 -25.59 -8.93 10.25
#